data_AF-A0AA95K0Q0-F1
#
_entry.id   AF-A0AA95K0Q0-F1
#
_cell.length_a   1.000
_cell.length_b   1.000
_cell.length_c   1.000
_cell.angle_alpha   90.00
_cell.angle_beta   90.00
_cell.angle_gamma   90.00
#
_symmetry.space_group_name_H-M   'P 1'
#
loop_
_entity.id
_entity.type
_entity.pdbx_description
1 polymer ?
#
loop_
_entity_poly.entity_id
_entity_poly.type
_entity_poly.pdbx_seq_one_letter_code
_entity_poly.pdbx_strand_id
1 'polypeptide(L)' 'MSIKNSTIGEILIKTGTKSSEYQTNINNAVERLKKDPSNSADLAEFQAAMAGYSILLNYISTTIKTHKENAQTILGNMR' A
#
# COMPACT_ATOMS: atom_id res chain seq x y z
N MET A 1 15.33 -8.42 18.83
CA MET A 1 14.04 -8.77 18.19
C MET A 1 14.06 -8.19 16.79
N SER A 2 13.97 -9.02 15.73
CA SER A 2 13.97 -8.52 14.34
C SER A 2 12.64 -7.84 14.05
N ILE A 3 12.64 -6.69 13.35
CA ILE A 3 11.43 -5.96 12.96
C ILE A 3 10.43 -6.89 12.23
N LYS A 4 10.94 -7.91 11.53
CA LYS A 4 10.17 -8.95 10.83
C LYS A 4 9.25 -9.78 11.73
N ASN A 5 9.52 -9.87 13.03
CA ASN A 5 8.72 -10.65 13.99
C ASN A 5 7.77 -9.78 14.84
N SER A 6 7.57 -8.52 14.45
CA SER A 6 6.62 -7.61 15.10
C SER A 6 5.34 -7.50 14.27
N THR A 7 4.22 -7.16 14.91
CA THR A 7 2.95 -6.91 14.21
C THR A 7 3.11 -5.88 13.08
N ILE A 8 3.92 -4.84 13.31
CA ILE A 8 4.25 -3.84 12.28
C ILE A 8 5.04 -4.48 11.12
N GLY A 9 5.99 -5.36 11.42
CA GLY A 9 6.74 -6.11 10.40
C GLY A 9 5.85 -7.00 9.53
N GLU A 10 4.91 -7.73 10.12
CA GLU A 10 3.95 -8.56 9.38
C GLU A 10 3.04 -7.73 8.48
N ILE A 11 2.56 -6.59 8.99
CA ILE A 11 1.74 -5.64 8.23
C ILE A 11 2.54 -5.12 7.04
N LEU A 12 3.77 -4.66 7.26
CA LEU A 12 4.66 -4.16 6.19
C LEU A 12 4.94 -5.22 5.13
N ILE A 13 5.16 -6.48 5.53
CA ILE A 13 5.37 -7.59 4.59
C ILE A 13 4.12 -7.82 3.73
N LYS A 14 2.95 -7.97 4.36
CA LYS A 14 1.68 -8.22 3.64
C LYS A 14 1.32 -7.06 2.70
N THR A 15 1.49 -5.82 3.17
CA THR A 15 1.21 -4.64 2.36
C THR A 15 2.26 -4.44 1.27
N GLY A 16 3.52 -4.83 1.51
CA GLY A 16 4.59 -4.82 0.51
C GLY A 16 4.28 -5.77 -0.66
N THR A 17 3.80 -6.98 -0.38
CA THR A 17 3.35 -7.92 -1.42
C THR A 17 2.22 -7.32 -2.26
N LYS A 18 1.16 -6.80 -1.62
CA LYS A 18 0.05 -6.15 -2.33
C LYS A 18 0.48 -4.91 -3.12
N SER A 19 1.41 -4.12 -2.59
CA SER A 19 1.98 -2.95 -3.26
C SER A 19 2.65 -3.34 -4.57
N SER A 20 3.42 -4.44 -4.57
CA SER A 20 4.04 -4.96 -5.79
C SER A 20 3.00 -5.37 -6.84
N GLU A 21 1.91 -6.04 -6.43
CA GLU A 21 0.83 -6.44 -7.34
C GLU A 21 0.17 -5.23 -8.01
N TYR A 22 -0.16 -4.19 -7.23
CA TYR A 22 -0.73 -2.95 -7.78
C TYR A 22 0.25 -2.24 -8.72
N GLN A 23 1.54 -2.17 -8.37
CA GLN A 23 2.57 -1.58 -9.24
C GLN A 23 2.71 -2.35 -10.55
N THR A 24 2.67 -3.68 -10.52
CA THR A 24 2.67 -4.50 -11.74
C THR A 24 1.45 -4.22 -12.60
N ASN A 25 0.25 -4.13 -12.01
CA ASN A 25 -0.99 -3.86 -12.76
C ASN A 25 -0.98 -2.45 -13.37
N ILE A 26 -0.52 -1.45 -12.63
CA ILE A 26 -0.33 -0.08 -13.12
C ILE A 26 0.62 -0.09 -14.32
N ASN A 27 1.79 -0.73 -14.19
CA ASN A 27 2.78 -0.78 -15.26
C ASN A 27 2.23 -1.50 -16.50
N ASN A 28 1.52 -2.61 -16.33
CA ASN A 28 0.89 -3.34 -17.44
C ASN A 28 -0.16 -2.49 -18.17
N ALA A 29 -1.02 -1.79 -17.42
CA ALA A 29 -2.01 -0.89 -18.01
C ALA A 29 -1.34 0.27 -18.75
N VAL A 30 -0.27 0.84 -18.20
CA VAL A 30 0.53 1.87 -18.89
C VAL A 30 1.15 1.35 -20.18
N GLU A 31 1.70 0.13 -20.20
CA GLU A 31 2.26 -0.45 -21.42
C GLU A 31 1.20 -0.69 -22.51
N ARG A 32 -0.05 -1.02 -22.13
CA ARG A 32 -1.17 -1.10 -23.09
C ARG A 32 -1.58 0.29 -23.59
N LEU A 33 -1.70 1.27 -22.69
CA LEU A 33 -2.02 2.66 -23.04
C LEU A 33 -0.94 3.35 -23.89
N LYS A 34 0.33 2.96 -23.76
CA LYS A 34 1.38 3.44 -24.67
C LYS A 34 1.16 3.01 -26.12
N LYS A 35 0.53 1.85 -26.34
CA LYS A 35 0.21 1.31 -27.67
C LYS A 35 -1.08 1.90 -28.22
N ASP A 36 -2.08 2.10 -27.36
CA ASP A 36 -3.33 2.78 -27.69
C ASP A 36 -3.78 3.69 -26.54
N PRO A 37 -3.39 4.99 -26.58
CA PRO A 37 -3.72 5.94 -25.51
C PRO A 37 -5.21 6.27 -25.41
N SER A 38 -5.98 5.94 -26.44
CA SER A 38 -7.41 6.23 -26.53
C SER A 38 -8.29 5.07 -26.05
N ASN A 39 -7.67 3.94 -25.68
CA ASN A 39 -8.39 2.78 -25.20
C ASN A 39 -9.05 3.05 -23.84
N SER A 40 -10.37 3.24 -23.86
CA SER A 40 -11.17 3.54 -22.67
C SER A 40 -11.15 2.43 -21.61
N ALA A 41 -11.01 1.17 -22.00
CA ALA A 41 -10.93 0.05 -21.07
C ALA A 41 -9.58 0.04 -20.33
N ASP A 42 -8.47 0.21 -21.06
CA ASP A 42 -7.14 0.29 -20.46
C ASP A 42 -7.00 1.53 -19.56
N LEU A 43 -7.65 2.66 -19.91
CA LEU A 43 -7.69 3.85 -19.07
C LEU A 43 -8.44 3.56 -17.77
N ALA A 44 -9.59 2.90 -17.84
CA ALA A 44 -10.36 2.53 -16.66
C ALA A 44 -9.57 1.58 -15.74
N GLU A 45 -8.84 0.61 -16.31
CA GLU A 45 -8.02 -0.33 -15.56
C GLU A 45 -6.82 0.36 -14.89
N PHE A 46 -6.16 1.29 -15.59
CA PHE A 46 -5.10 2.11 -15.01
C PHE A 46 -5.61 2.95 -13.83
N GLN A 47 -6.75 3.63 -13.99
CA GLN A 47 -7.35 4.45 -12.93
C GLN A 47 -7.76 3.61 -11.72
N ALA A 48 -8.34 2.42 -11.94
CA ALA A 48 -8.70 1.49 -10.87
C ALA A 48 -7.46 0.99 -10.10
N ALA A 49 -6.39 0.63 -10.81
CA ALA A 49 -5.15 0.18 -10.21
C ALA A 49 -4.48 1.30 -9.38
N MET A 50 -4.48 2.54 -9.89
CA MET A 50 -4.00 3.73 -9.18
C MET A 50 -4.81 4.03 -7.91
N ALA A 51 -6.14 3.94 -7.99
CA ALA A 51 -7.02 4.13 -6.83
C ALA A 51 -6.76 3.08 -5.75
N GLY A 52 -6.65 1.80 -6.14
CA GLY A 52 -6.31 0.71 -5.23
C GLY A 52 -4.96 0.89 -4.55
N TYR A 53 -3.95 1.31 -5.32
CA TYR A 53 -2.62 1.61 -4.79
C TYR A 53 -2.63 2.77 -3.78
N SER A 54 -3.37 3.84 -4.07
CA SER A 54 -3.52 4.98 -3.15
C SER A 54 -4.18 4.57 -1.83
N ILE A 55 -5.24 3.75 -1.89
CA ILE A 55 -5.90 3.20 -0.69
C ILE A 55 -4.92 2.37 0.14
N LEU A 56 -4.12 1.53 -0.51
CA LEU A 56 -3.12 0.72 0.17
C LEU A 56 -2.06 1.57 0.90
N LEU A 57 -1.55 2.63 0.27
CA LEU A 57 -0.59 3.54 0.91
C LEU A 57 -1.20 4.26 2.12
N ASN A 58 -2.45 4.71 2.01
CA ASN A 58 -3.18 5.33 3.12
C ASN A 58 -3.40 4.36 4.27
N TYR A 59 -3.74 3.09 3.96
CA TYR A 59 -3.87 2.03 4.96
C TYR A 59 -2.55 1.78 5.70
N ILE A 60 -1.43 1.67 4.97
CA ILE A 60 -0.10 1.49 5.56
C ILE A 60 0.22 2.64 6.52
N SER A 61 0.08 3.88 6.06
CA SER A 61 0.40 5.09 6.83
C SER A 61 -0.43 5.16 8.12
N THR A 62 -1.75 4.95 8.00
CA THR A 62 -2.68 4.99 9.14
C THR A 62 -2.36 3.90 10.14
N THR A 63 -2.12 2.67 9.67
CA THR A 63 -1.86 1.52 10.54
C THR A 63 -0.57 1.67 11.34
N ILE A 64 0.49 2.18 10.69
CA ILE A 64 1.77 2.47 11.36
C ILE A 64 1.58 3.58 12.40
N LYS A 65 0.85 4.64 12.05
CA LYS A 65 0.56 5.75 12.96
C LYS A 65 -0.18 5.26 14.21
N THR A 66 -1.24 4.49 14.06
CA THR A 66 -2.01 3.94 15.19
C THR A 66 -1.16 3.06 16.09
N HIS A 67 -0.32 2.17 15.53
CA HIS A 67 0.58 1.35 16.34
C HIS A 67 1.59 2.19 17.13
N LYS A 68 2.13 3.26 16.51
CA LYS A 68 3.05 4.20 17.17
C LYS A 68 2.35 4.93 18.33
N GLU A 69 1.15 5.45 18.11
CA GLU A 69 0.37 6.17 19.12
C GLU A 69 -0.01 5.27 20.30
N ASN A 70 -0.41 4.03 20.02
CA ASN A 70 -0.70 3.04 21.06
C ASN A 70 0.55 2.74 21.92
N ALA A 71 1.71 2.55 21.29
CA ALA A 71 2.96 2.33 22.01
C ALA A 71 3.35 3.54 22.88
N GLN A 72 3.20 4.76 22.36
CA GLN A 72 3.46 5.98 23.12
C GLN A 72 2.52 6.13 24.33
N THR A 73 1.24 5.79 24.16
CA THR A 73 0.24 5.83 25.23
C THR A 73 0.57 4.85 26.35
N ILE A 74 0.90 3.59 26.00
CA ILE A 74 1.29 2.56 26.97
C ILE A 74 2.53 3.02 27.75
N LEU A 75 3.57 3.48 27.05
CA LEU A 75 4.80 3.94 27.68
C LEU A 75 4.59 5.21 28.52
N GLY A 76 3.68 6.09 28.11
CA GLY A 76 3.29 7.28 28.86
C GLY A 76 2.60 6.94 30.18
N ASN A 77 1.73 5.93 30.19
CA ASN A 77 1.01 5.47 31.37
C ASN A 77 1.89 4.65 32.34
N MET A 78 3.08 4.23 31.90
CA MET A 78 4.08 3.53 32.73
C MET A 78 5.04 4.48 33.45
N ARG A 79 4.95 5.79 33.20
CA ARG A 79 5.68 6.84 33.95
C ARG A 79 4.87 7.29 35.15
#